data_AF-A0A507DHQ7-F1
#
_entry.id   AF-A0A507DHQ7-F1
#
_cell.length_a   1.000
_cell.length_b   1.000
_cell.length_c   1.000
_cell.angle_alpha   90.00
_cell.angle_beta   90.00
_cell.angle_gamma   90.00
#
_symmetry.space_group_name_H-M   'P 1'
#
loop_
_entity.id
_entity.type
_entity.pdbx_description
1 polymer ?
#
loop_
_entity_poly.entity_id
_entity_poly.type
_entity_poly.pdbx_seq_one_letter_code
_entity_poly.pdbx_strand_id
1 'polypeptide(L)'
;MTLGVVEAFRRCRIGSVLLTHLLQCLEKDAAVDHVCLHVQTSNLDALRFYLRNGFFIERTVDGYYAQNPGVVPPDAHFLRRNLKTWSSGREAVDEYVGGLGASLARAAESL
;
A
#
# COMPACT_ATOMS: atom_id res chain seq x y z
N MET A 1 9.97 9.83 6.74
CA MET A 1 10.85 9.68 5.57
C MET A 1 10.08 10.05 4.31
N THR A 2 10.78 10.47 3.24
CA THR A 2 10.21 10.83 1.93
C THR A 2 10.58 9.77 0.88
N LEU A 3 9.68 9.52 -0.07
CA LEU A 3 9.95 8.72 -1.27
C LEU A 3 9.77 9.62 -2.50
N GLY A 4 10.83 9.81 -3.27
CA GLY A 4 10.84 10.71 -4.42
C GLY A 4 11.62 10.13 -5.60
N VAL A 5 11.18 10.46 -6.82
CA VAL A 5 11.89 10.16 -8.06
C VAL A 5 12.13 11.47 -8.78
N VAL A 6 13.38 11.70 -9.17
CA VAL A 6 13.79 12.89 -9.94
C VAL A 6 12.98 12.94 -11.24
N GLU A 7 12.58 14.14 -11.65
CA GLU A 7 11.66 14.35 -12.77
C GLU A 7 12.04 13.62 -14.05
N ALA A 8 13.33 13.67 -14.43
CA ALA A 8 13.87 13.02 -15.61
C ALA A 8 13.64 11.49 -15.65
N PHE A 9 13.39 10.86 -14.50
CA PHE A 9 13.17 9.42 -14.39
C PHE A 9 11.75 9.04 -13.95
N ARG A 10 10.82 10.01 -13.93
CA ARG A 10 9.40 9.70 -13.71
C ARG A 10 8.89 8.82 -14.85
N ARG A 11 7.85 8.02 -14.57
CA ARG A 11 7.23 7.07 -15.53
C ARG A 11 8.14 5.91 -15.99
N CYS A 12 9.38 5.82 -15.51
CA CYS A 12 10.27 4.66 -15.69
C CYS A 12 10.04 3.54 -14.65
N ARG A 13 8.87 3.53 -13.99
CA ARG A 13 8.48 2.56 -12.92
C ARG A 13 9.36 2.53 -11.66
N ILE A 14 10.37 3.38 -11.54
CA ILE A 14 11.26 3.43 -10.36
C ILE A 14 10.47 3.59 -9.05
N GLY A 15 9.51 4.54 -9.01
CA GLY A 15 8.68 4.75 -7.83
C GLY A 15 7.87 3.51 -7.44
N SER A 16 7.32 2.79 -8.42
CA SER A 16 6.62 1.53 -8.18
C SER A 16 7.55 0.47 -7.62
N VAL A 17 8.74 0.29 -8.22
CA VAL A 17 9.73 -0.69 -7.76
C VAL A 17 10.14 -0.43 -6.31
N LEU A 18 10.45 0.83 -5.97
CA LEU A 18 10.84 1.22 -4.61
C LEU A 18 9.70 0.98 -3.61
N LEU A 19 8.48 1.40 -3.96
CA LEU A 19 7.33 1.22 -3.08
C LEU A 19 6.99 -0.26 -2.89
N THR A 20 6.98 -1.06 -3.97
CA THR A 20 6.75 -2.51 -3.89
C THR A 20 7.78 -3.19 -3.02
N HIS A 21 9.07 -2.88 -3.19
CA HIS A 21 10.12 -3.46 -2.38
C HIS A 21 9.94 -3.14 -0.89
N LEU A 22 9.66 -1.87 -0.57
CA LEU A 22 9.39 -1.44 0.80
C LEU A 22 8.21 -2.21 1.40
N LEU A 23 7.10 -2.32 0.67
CA LEU A 23 5.90 -3.01 1.14
C LEU A 23 6.16 -4.50 1.36
N GLN A 24 6.92 -5.17 0.48
CA GLN A 24 7.32 -6.57 0.65
C GLN A 24 8.23 -6.81 1.86
N CYS A 25 9.10 -5.85 2.18
CA CYS A 25 9.91 -5.91 3.39
C CYS A 25 9.03 -5.80 4.65
N LEU A 26 8.06 -4.87 4.64
CA LEU A 26 7.17 -4.65 5.79
C LEU A 26 6.14 -5.77 5.98
N GLU A 27 5.69 -6.43 4.91
CA GLU A 27 4.79 -7.59 5.01
C GLU A 27 5.40 -8.75 5.82
N LYS A 28 6.72 -8.83 5.93
CA LYS A 28 7.43 -9.85 6.74
C LYS A 28 7.56 -9.46 8.21
N ASP A 29 7.30 -8.19 8.55
CA ASP A 29 7.42 -7.68 9.90
C ASP A 29 6.04 -7.58 10.57
N ALA A 30 5.74 -8.56 11.43
CA ALA A 30 4.47 -8.62 12.14
C ALA A 30 4.23 -7.43 13.09
N ALA A 31 5.26 -6.64 13.42
CA ALA A 31 5.12 -5.45 14.25
C ALA A 31 4.51 -4.27 13.49
N VAL A 32 4.53 -4.27 12.16
CA VAL A 32 4.05 -3.14 11.35
C VAL A 32 2.62 -3.39 10.90
N ASP A 33 1.70 -2.54 11.36
CA ASP A 33 0.28 -2.64 11.02
C ASP A 33 -0.09 -1.92 9.71
N HIS A 34 0.52 -0.76 9.46
CA HIS A 34 0.18 0.12 8.36
C HIS A 34 1.33 1.03 7.96
N VAL A 35 1.23 1.61 6.76
CA VAL A 35 2.13 2.64 6.22
C VAL A 35 1.33 3.92 6.02
N CYS A 36 1.89 5.05 6.47
CA CYS A 36 1.27 6.36 6.34
C CYS A 36 2.21 7.36 5.66
N LEU A 37 1.64 8.32 4.93
CA LEU A 37 2.36 9.41 4.30
C LEU A 37 1.46 10.62 4.05
N HIS A 38 2.07 11.77 3.78
CA HIS A 38 1.36 13.00 3.41
C HIS A 38 1.62 13.34 1.94
N VAL A 39 0.56 13.72 1.21
CA VAL A 39 0.65 14.22 -0.16
C VAL A 39 0.03 15.61 -0.20
N GLN A 40 0.74 16.62 -0.72
CA GLN A 40 0.14 17.94 -0.93
C GLN A 40 -1.13 17.83 -1.78
N THR A 41 -2.19 18.55 -1.43
CA THR A 41 -3.51 18.43 -2.09
C THR A 41 -3.49 18.72 -3.59
N SER A 42 -2.57 19.57 -4.07
CA SER A 42 -2.38 19.85 -5.49
C SER A 42 -1.53 18.82 -6.25
N ASN A 43 -0.83 17.91 -5.55
CA ASN A 43 0.02 16.89 -6.18
C ASN A 43 -0.80 15.67 -6.61
N LEU A 44 -1.61 15.85 -7.66
CA LEU A 44 -2.53 14.83 -8.17
C LEU A 44 -1.82 13.58 -8.70
N ASP A 45 -0.60 13.72 -9.22
CA ASP A 45 0.17 12.59 -9.72
C ASP A 45 0.63 11.66 -8.60
N ALA A 46 1.16 12.22 -7.50
CA ALA A 46 1.50 11.46 -6.32
C ALA A 46 0.24 10.84 -5.68
N LEU A 47 -0.86 11.60 -5.61
CA LEU A 47 -2.13 11.08 -5.07
C LEU A 47 -2.61 9.86 -5.87
N ARG A 48 -2.69 9.96 -7.20
CA ARG A 48 -3.05 8.84 -8.09
C ARG A 48 -2.07 7.68 -7.98
N PHE A 49 -0.78 7.96 -7.81
CA PHE A 49 0.23 6.93 -7.62
C PHE A 49 -0.04 6.14 -6.33
N TYR A 50 -0.18 6.79 -5.18
CA TYR A 50 -0.39 6.08 -3.91
C TYR A 50 -1.76 5.41 -3.82
N LEU A 51 -2.83 6.03 -4.31
CA LEU A 51 -4.16 5.40 -4.35
C LEU A 51 -4.16 4.08 -5.14
N ARG A 52 -3.51 4.05 -6.31
CA ARG A 52 -3.36 2.81 -7.10
C ARG A 52 -2.50 1.74 -6.41
N ASN A 53 -1.67 2.13 -5.44
CA ASN A 53 -0.85 1.21 -4.65
C ASN A 53 -1.52 0.82 -3.32
N GLY A 54 -2.84 0.99 -3.21
CA GLY A 54 -3.63 0.51 -2.08
C GLY A 54 -3.61 1.41 -0.85
N PHE A 55 -3.19 2.67 -0.99
CA PHE A 55 -3.42 3.68 0.02
C PHE A 55 -4.82 4.26 -0.12
N PHE A 56 -5.41 4.73 0.97
CA PHE A 56 -6.63 5.53 1.00
C PHE A 56 -6.37 6.86 1.73
N ILE A 57 -7.15 7.88 1.40
CA ILE A 57 -7.11 9.16 2.12
C ILE A 57 -7.87 8.96 3.43
N GLU A 58 -7.18 9.10 4.58
CA GLU A 58 -7.82 9.02 5.90
C GLU A 58 -8.37 10.38 6.32
N ARG A 59 -7.63 11.47 6.04
CA ARG A 59 -8.04 12.86 6.31
C ARG A 59 -7.25 13.86 5.47
N THR A 60 -7.73 15.09 5.43
CA THR A 60 -6.95 16.26 5.00
C THR A 60 -6.39 16.97 6.24
N VAL A 61 -5.16 17.47 6.13
CA VAL A 61 -4.45 18.22 7.16
C VAL A 61 -4.20 19.61 6.61
N ASP A 62 -4.95 20.58 7.12
CA ASP A 62 -4.88 21.97 6.71
C ASP A 62 -3.57 22.60 7.17
N GLY A 63 -2.95 23.39 6.30
CA GLY A 63 -1.70 24.09 6.62
C GLY A 63 -0.49 23.18 6.88
N TYR A 64 -0.52 21.91 6.46
CA TYR A 64 0.57 20.95 6.71
C TYR A 64 1.95 21.47 6.26
N TYR A 65 2.03 22.13 5.10
CA TYR A 65 3.23 22.74 4.55
C TYR A 65 3.28 24.27 4.74
N ALA A 66 2.54 24.84 5.68
CA ALA A 66 2.45 26.30 5.85
C ALA A 66 3.80 26.99 6.13
N GLN A 67 4.77 26.26 6.67
CA GLN A 67 6.13 26.76 6.94
C GLN A 67 7.05 26.69 5.72
N ASN A 68 6.61 26.14 4.57
CA ASN A 68 7.44 25.92 3.40
C ASN A 68 7.09 26.95 2.30
N PRO A 69 7.89 28.02 2.12
CA PRO A 69 7.56 29.09 1.18
C PRO A 69 7.43 28.55 -0.25
N GLY A 70 6.35 28.94 -0.94
CA GLY A 70 6.08 28.53 -2.31
C GLY A 70 5.23 27.27 -2.47
N VAL A 71 4.86 26.59 -1.38
CA VAL A 71 3.91 25.46 -1.43
C VAL A 71 2.48 25.98 -1.27
N VAL A 72 1.77 26.14 -2.38
CA VAL A 72 0.37 26.62 -2.41
C VAL A 72 -0.49 25.65 -3.23
N PRO A 73 -1.62 25.15 -2.69
CA PRO A 73 -2.07 25.26 -1.29
C PRO A 73 -1.12 24.52 -0.32
N PRO A 74 -1.06 24.92 0.97
CA PRO A 74 -0.18 24.28 1.95
C PRO A 74 -0.74 22.96 2.50
N ASP A 75 -1.99 22.62 2.17
CA ASP A 75 -2.70 21.49 2.75
C ASP A 75 -2.15 20.16 2.21
N ALA A 76 -2.31 19.10 3.01
CA ALA A 76 -1.93 17.75 2.60
C ALA A 76 -3.02 16.72 2.90
N HIS A 77 -3.17 15.73 2.05
CA HIS A 77 -3.90 14.52 2.37
C HIS A 77 -2.99 13.58 3.18
N PHE A 78 -3.48 13.12 4.33
CA PHE A 78 -2.90 12.00 5.07
C PHE A 78 -3.43 10.70 4.44
N LEU A 79 -2.51 9.92 3.89
CA LEU A 79 -2.79 8.64 3.26
C LEU A 79 -2.34 7.49 4.17
N ARG A 80 -3.12 6.42 4.19
CA ARG A 80 -2.84 5.19 4.94
C ARG A 80 -3.02 3.96 4.06
N ARG A 81 -2.14 2.97 4.21
CA ARG A 81 -2.29 1.61 3.67
C ARG A 81 -2.12 0.62 4.82
N ASN A 82 -3.14 -0.18 5.08
CA ASN A 82 -3.06 -1.26 6.07
C ASN A 82 -2.31 -2.45 5.46
N LEU A 83 -1.43 -3.08 6.24
CA LEU A 83 -0.66 -4.26 5.82
C LEU A 83 -1.36 -5.57 6.22
N LYS A 84 -2.08 -5.55 7.35
CA LYS A 84 -2.71 -6.76 7.94
C LYS A 84 -4.10 -7.08 7.40
N THR A 85 -4.74 -6.20 6.65
CA THR A 85 -6.05 -6.47 6.01
C THR A 85 -5.92 -7.20 4.67
N TRP A 86 -4.73 -7.72 4.32
CA TRP A 86 -4.49 -8.47 3.07
C TRP A 86 -4.18 -9.97 3.27
N SER A 87 -4.28 -10.49 4.49
CA SER A 87 -4.11 -11.92 4.79
C SER A 87 -5.43 -12.71 4.73
N SER A 88 -6.56 -12.11 5.12
CA SER A 88 -7.85 -12.82 5.23
C SER A 88 -8.39 -13.34 3.90
N GLY A 89 -7.99 -12.75 2.77
CA GLY A 89 -8.41 -13.14 1.45
C GLY A 89 -7.50 -14.14 0.74
N ARG A 90 -6.31 -14.45 1.27
CA ARG A 90 -5.40 -15.48 0.73
C ARG A 90 -5.33 -16.72 1.61
N GLU A 91 -5.29 -16.53 2.92
CA GLU A 91 -5.35 -17.64 3.89
C GLU A 91 -6.69 -18.39 3.79
N ALA A 92 -7.82 -17.70 3.60
CA ALA A 92 -9.12 -18.35 3.44
C ALA A 92 -9.24 -19.18 2.15
N VAL A 93 -8.56 -18.78 1.07
CA VAL A 93 -8.56 -19.56 -0.19
C VAL A 93 -7.60 -20.73 -0.10
N ASP A 94 -6.43 -20.54 0.50
CA ASP A 94 -5.45 -21.60 0.69
C ASP A 94 -5.97 -22.67 1.68
N GLU A 95 -6.68 -22.26 2.74
CA GLU A 95 -7.38 -23.16 3.66
C GLU A 95 -8.54 -23.91 2.97
N TYR A 96 -9.35 -23.21 2.16
CA TYR A 96 -10.45 -23.82 1.42
C TYR A 96 -9.98 -24.82 0.35
N VAL A 97 -8.96 -24.44 -0.44
CA VAL A 97 -8.37 -25.29 -1.48
C VAL A 97 -7.60 -26.47 -0.86
N GLY A 98 -6.86 -26.23 0.23
CA GLY A 98 -6.18 -27.27 0.99
C GLY A 98 -7.16 -28.27 1.61
N GLY A 99 -8.30 -27.79 2.14
CA GLY A 99 -9.37 -28.63 2.68
C GLY A 99 -10.05 -29.49 1.62
N LEU A 100 -10.31 -28.94 0.42
CA LEU A 100 -10.90 -29.69 -0.70
C LEU A 100 -9.98 -30.82 -1.19
N GLY A 101 -8.67 -30.55 -1.31
CA GLY A 101 -7.68 -31.54 -1.72
C GLY A 101 -7.57 -32.71 -0.74
N ALA A 102 -7.56 -32.43 0.56
CA ALA A 102 -7.53 -33.46 1.59
C ALA A 102 -8.82 -34.31 1.63
N SER A 103 -9.98 -33.70 1.39
CA SER A 103 -11.26 -34.42 1.35
C SER A 103 -11.38 -35.34 0.13
N LEU A 104 -10.87 -34.93 -1.03
CA LEU A 104 -10.89 -35.75 -2.25
C LEU A 104 -9.91 -36.92 -2.17
N ALA A 105 -8.73 -36.73 -1.57
CA ALA A 105 -7.77 -37.80 -1.35
C ALA A 105 -8.35 -38.92 -0.46
N ARG A 106 -9.05 -38.54 0.62
CA ARG A 106 -9.71 -39.51 1.51
C ARG A 106 -10.86 -40.29 0.85
N ALA A 107 -11.60 -39.65 -0.05
CA ALA A 107 -12.67 -40.32 -0.79
C ALA A 107 -12.14 -41.34 -1.80
N ALA A 108 -10.97 -41.08 -2.40
CA ALA A 108 -10.32 -41.99 -3.34
C ALA A 108 -9.67 -43.20 -2.65
N GLU A 109 -9.22 -43.06 -1.41
CA GLU A 109 -8.65 -44.17 -0.60
C GLU A 109 -9.72 -45.09 0.01
N SER A 110 -11.00 -44.71 -0.04
CA SER A 110 -12.14 -45.50 0.46
C SER A 110 -12.89 -46.30 -0.62
N LEU A 111 -12.35 -46.35 -1.84
CA LEU A 111 -12.84 -47.15 -2.97
C LEU A 111 -11.86 -48.29 -3.28
#